data_AF-A0A143Z7M7-F1
#
_entry.id   AF-A0A143Z7M7-F1
#
_cell.length_a   1.000
_cell.length_b   1.000
_cell.length_c   1.000
_cell.angle_alpha   90.00
_cell.angle_beta   90.00
_cell.angle_gamma   90.00
#
_symmetry.space_group_name_H-M   'P 1'
#
loop_
_entity.id
_entity.type
_entity.pdbx_description
1 polymer ?
#
loop_
_entity_poly.entity_id
_entity_poly.type
_entity_poly.pdbx_seq_one_letter_code
_entity_poly.pdbx_strand_id
1 'polypeptide(L)' 'MKNRIDSGWVYAVIALNILLFYYLFAKTGNAIFLILFFVEWIGFTVYGFILILKPLLTSHKKNRHGK' A
#
# COMPACT_ATOMS: atom_id res chain seq x y z
N MET A 1 -18.87 11.58 -15.79
CA MET A 1 -17.67 10.74 -15.99
C MET A 1 -17.15 10.33 -14.63
N LYS A 2 -17.30 9.05 -14.27
CA LYS A 2 -16.83 8.51 -12.99
C LYS A 2 -15.34 8.22 -13.17
N ASN A 3 -14.47 9.11 -12.70
CA ASN A 3 -13.02 8.88 -12.64
C ASN A 3 -12.76 7.68 -11.72
N ARG A 4 -12.86 6.47 -12.28
CA ARG A 4 -12.25 5.29 -11.70
C ARG A 4 -10.76 5.49 -11.90
N ILE A 5 -10.11 6.12 -10.93
CA ILE A 5 -8.66 6.04 -10.81
C ILE A 5 -8.36 4.54 -10.79
N ASP A 6 -7.77 4.05 -11.88
CA ASP A 6 -7.51 2.64 -12.08
C ASP A 6 -6.45 2.23 -11.05
N SER A 7 -6.88 1.72 -9.90
CA SER A 7 -6.03 1.61 -8.72
C SER A 7 -4.76 0.79 -8.98
N GLY A 8 -4.76 -0.05 -10.01
CA GLY A 8 -3.58 -0.76 -10.52
C GLY A 8 -2.36 0.12 -10.83
N TRP A 9 -2.55 1.31 -11.42
CA TRP A 9 -1.41 2.18 -11.74
C TRP A 9 -0.75 2.76 -10.47
N VAL A 10 -1.56 3.05 -9.43
CA VAL A 10 -1.06 3.54 -8.15
C VAL A 10 -0.20 2.47 -7.48
N TYR A 11 -0.66 1.22 -7.48
CA TYR A 11 0.12 0.09 -6.96
C TYR A 11 1.42 -0.13 -7.73
N ALA A 12 1.37 0.01 -9.06
CA ALA A 12 2.57 -0.12 -9.90
C ALA A 12 3.62 0.96 -9.59
N VAL A 13 3.19 2.21 -9.41
CA VAL A 13 4.10 3.32 -9.04
C VAL A 13 4.75 3.07 -7.68
N ILE A 14 3.98 2.64 -6.68
CA ILE A 14 4.51 2.33 -5.35
C ILE A 14 5.50 1.16 -5.42
N ALA A 15 5.18 0.10 -6.15
CA ALA A 15 6.07 -1.05 -6.32
C ALA A 15 7.39 -0.64 -7.03
N LEU A 16 7.32 0.23 -8.02
CA LEU A 16 8.50 0.76 -8.72
C LEU A 16 9.37 1.62 -7.80
N ASN A 17 8.80 2.46 -6.94
CA ASN A 17 9.56 3.26 -5.98
C ASN A 17 10.26 2.38 -4.93
N ILE A 18 9.55 1.40 -4.37
CA ILE A 18 10.12 0.45 -3.41
C ILE A 18 11.32 -0.28 -4.04
N LEU A 19 11.17 -0.75 -5.28
CA LEU A 19 12.25 -1.39 -6.02
C LEU A 19 13.41 -0.42 -6.30
N LEU A 20 13.12 0.82 -6.69
CA LEU A 20 14.11 1.84 -6.95
C LEU A 20 14.93 2.17 -5.71
N PHE A 21 14.29 2.36 -4.55
CA PHE A 21 14.98 2.66 -3.30
C PHE A 21 15.86 1.50 -2.85
N TYR A 22 15.38 0.26 -2.97
CA TYR A 22 16.20 -0.91 -2.67
C TYR A 22 17.42 -1.01 -3.61
N TYR A 23 17.21 -0.79 -4.91
CA TYR A 23 18.31 -0.78 -5.89
C TYR A 23 19.33 0.33 -5.61
N LEU A 24 18.87 1.55 -5.32
CA LEU A 24 19.75 2.68 -4.98
C LEU A 24 20.53 2.42 -3.70
N PHE A 25 19.91 1.82 -2.69
CA PHE A 25 20.62 1.35 -1.49
C PHE A 25 21.70 0.33 -1.84
N ALA A 26 21.34 -0.72 -2.60
CA ALA A 26 22.28 -1.78 -2.98
C ALA A 26 23.49 -1.24 -3.79
N LYS A 27 23.26 -0.23 -4.63
CA LYS A 27 24.31 0.38 -5.45
C LYS A 27 25.20 1.36 -4.69
N THR A 28 24.64 2.14 -3.77
CA THR A 28 25.35 3.26 -3.12
C THR A 28 25.80 2.97 -1.69
N GLY A 29 25.20 1.98 -1.03
CA GLY A 29 25.36 1.74 0.41
C GLY A 29 24.78 2.85 1.29
N ASN A 30 24.12 3.86 0.71
CA ASN A 30 23.63 5.00 1.47
C ASN A 30 22.33 4.64 2.20
N ALA A 31 22.38 4.67 3.53
CA ALA A 31 21.27 4.31 4.41
C ALA A 31 20.00 5.14 4.19
N ILE A 32 20.09 6.32 3.58
CA ILE A 32 18.89 7.14 3.28
C ILE A 32 17.89 6.39 2.39
N PHE A 33 18.39 5.64 1.40
CA PHE A 33 17.52 4.88 0.50
C PHE A 33 16.86 3.70 1.21
N LEU A 34 17.56 3.11 2.19
CA LEU A 34 16.99 2.06 3.03
C LEU A 34 15.89 2.62 3.95
N ILE A 35 16.08 3.82 4.50
CA ILE A 35 15.05 4.50 5.29
C ILE A 35 13.82 4.80 4.43
N LEU A 36 14.01 5.35 3.23
CA LEU A 36 12.92 5.64 2.28
C LEU A 36 12.16 4.36 1.90
N PHE A 37 12.88 3.27 1.63
CA PHE A 37 12.30 1.95 1.42
C PHE A 37 11.39 1.53 2.58
N PHE A 38 11.88 1.60 3.83
CA PHE A 38 11.09 1.20 5.00
C PHE A 38 9.86 2.08 5.20
N VAL A 39 9.99 3.40 5.04
CA VAL A 39 8.85 4.33 5.19
C VAL A 39 7.75 4.00 4.17
N GLU A 40 8.12 3.82 2.90
CA GLU A 40 7.16 3.51 1.85
C GLU A 40 6.54 2.12 2.03
N TRP A 41 7.34 1.12 2.40
CA TRP A 41 6.88 -0.25 2.63
C TRP A 41 5.93 -0.37 3.83
N ILE A 42 6.21 0.33 4.94
CA ILE A 42 5.30 0.38 6.10
C ILE A 42 4.00 1.07 5.72
N GLY A 43 4.07 2.23 5.05
CA GLY A 43 2.88 2.96 4.59
C GLY A 43 2.00 2.10 3.68
N PHE A 44 2.62 1.37 2.76
CA PHE A 44 1.94 0.44 1.87
C PHE A 44 1.24 -0.70 2.63
N THR A 45 1.93 -1.30 3.60
CA THR A 45 1.41 -2.40 4.40
C THR A 45 0.20 -1.97 5.24
N VAL A 46 0.29 -0.81 5.91
CA VAL A 46 -0.81 -0.24 6.70
C VAL A 46 -2.02 0.05 5.82
N TYR A 47 -1.79 0.64 4.64
CA TYR A 47 -2.86 0.92 3.69
C TYR A 47 -3.56 -0.36 3.21
N GLY A 48 -2.79 -1.39 2.84
CA GLY A 48 -3.31 -2.70 2.45
C GLY A 48 -4.12 -3.36 3.56
N PHE A 49 -3.65 -3.29 4.80
CA PHE A 49 -4.36 -3.83 5.96
C PHE A 49 -5.72 -3.14 6.18
N ILE A 50 -5.79 -1.81 6.06
CA ILE A 50 -7.04 -1.04 6.16
C ILE A 50 -8.02 -1.44 5.05
N LEU A 51 -7.53 -1.65 3.83
CA LEU A 51 -8.38 -2.07 2.70
C LEU A 51 -8.98 -3.46 2.91
N ILE A 52 -8.28 -4.37 3.59
CA ILE A 52 -8.80 -5.70 3.93
C ILE A 52 -9.78 -5.62 5.10
N LEU A 53 -9.48 -4.82 6.13
CA LEU A 53 -10.29 -4.68 7.33
C LEU A 53 -11.64 -4.00 7.08
N LYS A 54 -11.69 -2.96 6.25
CA LYS A 54 -12.93 -2.22 5.94
C LYS A 54 -14.08 -3.15 5.46
N PRO A 55 -13.90 -4.00 4.44
CA PRO A 55 -14.95 -4.92 3.99
C PRO A 55 -15.26 -6.00 5.03
N LEU A 56 -14.28 -6.50 5.79
CA LEU A 56 -14.52 -7.47 6.87
C LEU A 56 -15.43 -6.90 7.97
N LEU A 57 -15.15 -5.68 8.45
CA LEU A 57 -15.96 -5.01 9.47
C LEU A 57 -17.36 -4.63 8.94
N THR A 58 -17.45 -4.26 7.66
CA THR A 58 -18.73 -3.90 7.02
C THR A 58 -19.62 -5.14 6.81
N SER A 59 -19.03 -6.27 6.42
CA SER A 59 -19.73 -7.56 6.28
C SER A 59 -20.28 -8.02 7.63
N HIS A 60 -19.52 -7.84 8.71
CA HIS A 60 -19.94 -8.23 10.06
C HIS A 60 -21.10 -7.39 10.61
N LYS A 61 -21.26 -6.13 10.15
CA LYS A 61 -22.37 -5.23 10.53
C LYS A 61 -23.65 -5.56 9.76
N LYS A 62 -23.55 -5.95 8.48
CA LYS A 62 -24.71 -6.32 7.64
C LYS A 62 -25.43 -7.57 8.16
N ASN A 63 -24.70 -8.53 8.73
CA ASN A 63 -25.28 -9.74 9.33
C ASN A 63 -25.98 -9.53 10.68
N ARG A 64 -25.84 -8.36 11.33
CA ARG A 64 -26.51 -8.06 12.61
C ARG A 64 -27.83 -7.29 12.49
N HIS A 65 -28.09 -6.65 11.35
CA HIS A 65 -29.31 -5.86 11.12
C HIS A 65 -30.31 -6.49 10.14
N GLY A 66 -30.11 -7.76 9.75
CA GLY A 66 -31.00 -8.52 8.86
C GLY A 66 -31.88 -9.54 9.60
N LYS A 67 -32.32 -9.25 10.82
CA LYS A 67 -33.37 -10.01 11.52
C LYS A 67 -34.54 -9.10 11.83
#